data_AF-A0A8R1HTM5-F1
#
_entry.id   AF-A0A8R1HTM5-F1
#
_cell.length_a   1.000
_cell.length_b   1.000
_cell.length_c   1.000
_cell.angle_alpha   90.00
_cell.angle_beta   90.00
_cell.angle_gamma   90.00
#
_symmetry.space_group_name_H-M   'P 1'
#
loop_
_entity.id
_entity.type
_entity.pdbx_description
1 polymer ?
#
loop_
_entity_poly.entity_id
_entity_poly.type
_entity_poly.pdbx_seq_one_letter_code
_entity_poly.pdbx_strand_id
1 'polypeptide(L)'
;MFRLGDCMVNILVPRQLFNTSTAHGMLNAHRRCLMEIDEFEWKHAIITAEHDIPLHSTKFLSRRSRRLRDQVEMNGVFFKEEVLDNANPNDTSTQLFQVSRNWIQHLCSVATISHSQHEKLYDYLLATPDFNLPNDEHRETSVVEENCDTHKYDVDGSCLYAMEDFPSIRNTTRLFIRADPHYDFGFVQCVHEVVFERTYFDPISNQNANNYLYGSRKNLINDYRQN
;
A
#
# COMPACT_ATOMS: atom_id res chain seq x y z
N MET A 1 17.34 4.65 5.60
CA MET A 1 16.27 5.66 5.47
C MET A 1 16.72 7.10 5.68
N PHE A 2 17.43 7.47 6.75
CA PHE A 2 17.79 8.89 7.02
C PHE A 2 18.44 9.63 5.85
N ARG A 3 19.39 8.98 5.15
CA ARG A 3 20.03 9.57 3.95
C ARG A 3 19.06 9.88 2.80
N LEU A 4 17.94 9.17 2.69
CA LEU A 4 16.92 9.45 1.66
C LEU A 4 16.07 10.66 2.06
N GLY A 5 15.71 10.77 3.35
CA GLY A 5 15.04 11.94 3.91
C GLY A 5 15.88 13.21 3.77
N ASP A 6 17.20 13.11 3.93
CA ASP A 6 18.12 14.23 3.72
C ASP A 6 18.16 14.72 2.25
N CYS A 7 17.83 13.84 1.29
CA CYS A 7 17.90 14.13 -0.14
C CYS A 7 16.60 14.67 -0.74
N MET A 8 15.46 14.49 -0.07
CA MET A 8 14.14 14.78 -0.63
C MET A 8 13.30 15.59 0.35
N VAL A 9 12.93 16.81 -0.04
CA VAL A 9 12.20 17.78 0.81
C VAL A 9 10.82 17.31 1.27
N ASN A 10 10.25 16.31 0.61
CA ASN A 10 8.93 15.75 0.89
C ASN A 10 9.00 14.34 1.49
N ILE A 11 10.16 13.93 2.01
CA ILE A 11 10.33 12.67 2.75
C ILE A 11 10.67 13.00 4.20
N LEU A 12 9.75 12.65 5.09
CA LEU A 12 9.96 12.76 6.52
C LEU A 12 10.26 11.39 7.10
N VAL A 13 11.25 11.32 7.97
CA VAL A 13 11.58 10.11 8.72
C VAL A 13 11.38 10.43 10.20
N PRO A 14 10.38 9.83 10.86
CA PRO A 14 10.16 10.05 12.29
C PRO A 14 11.43 9.75 13.08
N ARG A 15 11.80 10.66 13.99
CA ARG A 15 13.00 10.49 14.83
C ARG A 15 12.80 9.43 15.92
N GLN A 16 11.56 9.20 16.31
CA GLN A 16 11.19 8.20 17.30
C GLN A 16 11.15 6.82 16.64
N LEU A 17 11.82 5.86 17.27
CA LEU A 17 11.67 4.45 16.93
C LEU A 17 10.53 3.85 17.76
N PHE A 18 9.74 3.00 17.13
CA PHE A 18 8.63 2.29 17.76
C PHE A 18 8.94 0.80 17.75
N ASN A 19 8.59 0.10 18.84
CA ASN A 19 8.58 -1.35 18.82
C ASN A 19 7.31 -1.82 18.12
N THR A 20 7.43 -2.32 16.89
CA THR A 20 6.31 -2.80 16.08
C THR A 20 6.08 -4.31 16.23
N SER A 21 6.61 -4.95 17.28
CA SER A 21 6.34 -6.36 17.59
C SER A 21 4.90 -6.62 18.04
N THR A 22 4.16 -5.57 18.38
CA THR A 22 2.72 -5.61 18.70
C THR A 22 1.94 -4.76 17.70
N ALA A 23 0.66 -5.09 17.52
CA ALA A 23 -0.25 -4.35 16.66
C ALA A 23 -0.38 -2.90 17.15
N HIS A 24 -0.52 -2.71 18.46
CA HIS A 24 -0.56 -1.40 19.10
C HIS A 24 0.72 -0.58 18.87
N GLY A 25 1.88 -1.23 18.87
CA GLY A 25 3.16 -0.58 18.54
C GLY A 25 3.23 -0.07 17.10
N MET A 26 2.74 -0.89 16.15
CA MET A 26 2.60 -0.49 14.75
C MET A 26 1.60 0.65 14.57
N LEU A 27 0.44 0.59 15.22
CA LEU A 27 -0.57 1.64 15.19
C LEU A 27 -0.06 2.96 15.75
N ASN A 28 0.72 2.93 16.83
CA ASN A 28 1.38 4.11 17.36
C ASN A 28 2.39 4.71 16.38
N ALA A 29 3.17 3.85 15.69
CA ALA A 29 4.09 4.30 14.65
C ALA A 29 3.35 4.98 13.49
N HIS A 30 2.26 4.37 12.99
CA HIS A 30 1.45 4.97 11.93
C HIS A 30 0.81 6.29 12.37
N ARG A 31 0.21 6.33 13.57
CA ARG A 31 -0.38 7.57 14.13
C ARG A 31 0.67 8.67 14.19
N ARG A 32 1.89 8.35 14.62
CA ARG A 32 2.99 9.32 14.66
C ARG A 32 3.35 9.82 13.26
N CYS A 33 3.45 8.94 12.27
CA CYS A 33 3.72 9.35 10.88
C CYS A 33 2.66 10.29 10.35
N LEU A 34 1.37 10.01 10.60
CA LEU A 34 0.27 10.85 10.15
C LEU A 34 0.29 12.21 10.85
N MET A 35 0.48 12.24 12.17
CA MET A 35 0.60 13.49 12.93
C MET A 35 1.76 14.38 12.47
N GLU A 36 2.89 13.79 12.06
CA GLU A 36 4.03 14.58 11.55
C GLU A 36 3.74 15.20 10.19
N ILE A 37 2.90 14.57 9.35
CA ILE A 37 2.53 15.15 8.04
C ILE A 37 1.34 16.11 8.12
N ASP A 38 0.64 16.22 9.25
CA ASP A 38 -0.48 17.16 9.45
C ASP A 38 -0.09 18.64 9.37
N GLU A 39 1.22 18.95 9.44
CA GLU A 39 1.70 20.30 9.15
C GLU A 39 1.59 20.67 7.65
N PHE A 40 1.34 19.69 6.77
CA PHE A 40 1.21 19.87 5.33
C PHE A 40 -0.24 19.72 4.86
N GLU A 41 -0.57 20.33 3.73
CA GLU A 41 -1.87 20.16 3.09
C GLU A 41 -1.98 18.81 2.36
N TRP A 42 -2.34 17.76 3.09
CA TRP A 42 -2.67 16.45 2.52
C TRP A 42 -4.17 16.14 2.62
N LYS A 43 -4.66 15.22 1.77
CA LYS A 43 -6.09 14.83 1.73
C LYS A 43 -6.31 13.37 2.03
N HIS A 44 -5.39 12.53 1.58
CA HIS A 44 -5.43 11.09 1.75
C HIS A 44 -4.01 10.60 2.01
N ALA A 45 -3.90 9.69 2.97
CA ALA A 45 -2.70 8.92 3.23
C ALA A 45 -2.93 7.48 2.78
N ILE A 46 -1.88 6.88 2.23
CA ILE A 46 -1.88 5.47 1.85
C ILE A 46 -0.84 4.79 2.74
N ILE A 47 -1.27 3.83 3.56
CA ILE A 47 -0.39 3.09 4.47
C ILE A 47 0.10 1.82 3.76
N THR A 48 1.41 1.73 3.59
CA THR A 48 2.10 0.64 2.89
C THR A 48 3.20 0.05 3.77
N ALA A 49 3.57 -1.20 3.50
CA ALA A 49 4.72 -1.89 4.06
C ALA A 49 5.90 -1.94 3.08
N GLU A 50 7.07 -2.41 3.55
CA GLU A 50 8.30 -2.47 2.76
C GLU A 50 8.17 -3.30 1.47
N HIS A 51 7.44 -4.41 1.53
CA HIS A 51 7.26 -5.33 0.40
C HIS A 51 6.10 -4.93 -0.53
N ASP A 52 5.38 -3.85 -0.25
CA ASP A 52 4.29 -3.38 -1.09
C ASP A 52 4.82 -2.61 -2.29
N ILE A 53 4.63 -3.16 -3.49
CA ILE A 53 4.95 -2.48 -4.73
C ILE A 53 3.66 -1.98 -5.41
N PRO A 54 3.63 -0.72 -5.89
CA PRO A 54 2.46 -0.18 -6.57
C PRO A 54 2.27 -0.85 -7.93
N LEU A 55 1.02 -1.05 -8.34
CA LEU A 55 0.67 -1.55 -9.68
C LEU A 55 0.20 -0.46 -10.64
N HIS A 56 -0.08 0.73 -10.12
CA HIS A 56 -0.61 1.84 -10.89
C HIS A 56 0.20 3.11 -10.68
N SER A 57 0.08 4.04 -11.64
CA SER A 57 0.75 5.33 -11.57
C SER A 57 0.24 6.18 -10.41
N THR A 58 1.08 7.11 -9.94
CA THR A 58 0.72 8.08 -8.90
C THR A 58 -0.53 8.89 -9.25
N LYS A 59 -0.72 9.21 -10.55
CA LYS A 59 -1.93 9.88 -11.07
C LYS A 59 -3.19 9.02 -10.88
N PHE A 60 -3.09 7.71 -11.09
CA PHE A 60 -4.19 6.78 -10.87
C PHE A 60 -4.52 6.69 -9.38
N LEU A 61 -3.50 6.48 -8.52
CA LEU A 61 -3.65 6.43 -7.07
C LEU A 61 -4.33 7.71 -6.56
N SER A 62 -3.82 8.89 -6.94
CA SER A 62 -4.39 10.19 -6.57
C SER A 62 -5.86 10.33 -7.00
N ARG A 63 -6.22 9.91 -8.22
CA ARG A 63 -7.61 9.95 -8.70
C ARG A 63 -8.51 9.00 -7.93
N ARG A 64 -8.01 7.81 -7.58
CA ARG A 64 -8.77 6.85 -6.77
C ARG A 64 -8.99 7.39 -5.37
N SER A 65 -7.95 7.88 -4.69
CA SER A 65 -8.06 8.46 -3.36
C SER A 65 -9.04 9.64 -3.34
N ARG A 66 -9.06 10.49 -4.37
CA ARG A 66 -10.09 11.56 -4.47
C ARG A 66 -11.53 11.06 -4.53
N ARG A 67 -11.78 9.86 -5.08
CA ARG A 67 -13.12 9.25 -5.11
C ARG A 67 -13.56 8.75 -3.75
N LEU A 68 -12.61 8.46 -2.85
CA LEU A 68 -12.88 8.07 -1.47
C LEU A 68 -13.56 9.19 -0.68
N ARG A 69 -13.30 10.47 -1.03
CA ARG A 69 -13.77 11.65 -0.28
C ARG A 69 -13.34 11.54 1.19
N ASP A 70 -14.24 11.83 2.12
CA ASP A 70 -14.06 11.68 3.57
C ASP A 70 -14.46 10.26 3.99
N GLN A 71 -13.73 9.26 3.51
CA GLN A 71 -13.91 7.85 3.90
C GLN A 71 -12.54 7.20 4.15
N VAL A 72 -12.57 6.06 4.81
CA VAL A 72 -11.43 5.15 4.97
C VAL A 72 -11.70 3.90 4.12
N GLU A 73 -10.73 3.49 3.30
CA GLU A 73 -10.73 2.22 2.59
C GLU A 73 -9.68 1.29 3.22
N MET A 74 -10.11 0.14 3.73
CA MET A 74 -9.24 -0.92 4.24
C MET A 74 -9.69 -2.23 3.62
N ASN A 75 -8.78 -3.02 3.03
CA ASN A 75 -9.14 -4.31 2.40
C ASN A 75 -10.27 -4.18 1.34
N GLY A 76 -10.40 -3.03 0.68
CA GLY A 76 -11.48 -2.75 -0.28
C GLY A 76 -12.85 -2.47 0.36
N VAL A 77 -12.94 -2.44 1.69
CA VAL A 77 -14.15 -2.06 2.44
C VAL A 77 -14.07 -0.58 2.82
N PHE A 78 -15.19 0.12 2.67
CA PHE A 78 -15.29 1.56 2.88
C PHE A 78 -16.00 1.88 4.19
N PHE A 79 -15.38 2.73 5.03
CA PHE A 79 -15.93 3.20 6.28
C PHE A 79 -16.15 4.71 6.23
N LYS A 80 -17.37 5.13 6.58
CA LYS A 80 -17.74 6.53 6.72
C LYS A 80 -17.51 7.01 8.14
N GLU A 81 -17.51 8.33 8.31
CA GLU A 81 -17.35 8.98 9.60
C GLU A 81 -18.36 8.50 10.64
N GLU A 82 -19.64 8.38 10.27
CA GLU A 82 -20.70 7.88 11.15
C GLU A 82 -20.43 6.47 11.70
N VAL A 83 -19.74 5.62 10.94
CA VAL A 83 -19.38 4.27 11.39
C VAL A 83 -18.27 4.34 12.42
N LEU A 84 -17.28 5.22 12.21
CA LEU A 84 -16.17 5.44 13.14
C LEU A 84 -16.65 6.10 14.44
N ASP A 85 -17.57 7.06 14.34
CA ASP A 85 -18.12 7.80 15.49
C ASP A 85 -18.95 6.91 16.43
N ASN A 86 -19.63 5.91 15.86
CA ASN A 86 -20.45 4.97 16.63
C ASN A 86 -19.71 3.66 16.95
N ALA A 87 -18.42 3.55 16.60
CA ALA A 87 -17.66 2.34 16.80
C ALA A 87 -17.41 2.08 18.29
N ASN A 88 -17.72 0.88 18.76
CA ASN A 88 -17.38 0.43 20.11
C ASN A 88 -16.08 -0.41 20.05
N PRO A 89 -14.98 0.02 20.68
CA PRO A 89 -13.72 -0.73 20.70
C PRO A 89 -13.81 -2.13 21.33
N ASN A 90 -14.86 -2.39 22.12
CA ASN A 90 -15.09 -3.70 22.75
C ASN A 90 -15.98 -4.63 21.91
N ASP A 91 -16.53 -4.16 20.79
CA ASP A 91 -17.39 -4.97 19.93
C ASP A 91 -16.58 -5.63 18.78
N THR A 92 -16.21 -6.88 19.02
CA THR A 92 -15.44 -7.71 18.08
C THR A 92 -16.27 -8.30 16.95
N SER A 93 -17.61 -8.15 16.99
CA SER A 93 -18.49 -8.69 15.95
C SER A 93 -18.66 -7.76 14.75
N THR A 94 -18.23 -6.51 14.87
CA THR A 94 -18.40 -5.50 13.82
C THR A 94 -17.52 -5.76 12.60
N GLN A 95 -18.01 -5.36 11.42
CA GLN A 95 -17.21 -5.39 10.20
C GLN A 95 -15.94 -4.52 10.31
N LEU A 96 -16.03 -3.37 10.99
CA LEU A 96 -14.89 -2.50 11.23
C LEU A 96 -13.79 -3.23 12.00
N PHE A 97 -14.15 -3.94 13.08
CA PHE A 97 -13.20 -4.73 13.85
C PHE A 97 -12.53 -5.80 13.00
N GLN A 98 -13.33 -6.64 12.32
CA GLN A 98 -12.82 -7.76 11.52
C GLN A 98 -11.89 -7.30 10.39
N VAL A 99 -12.27 -6.23 9.68
CA VAL A 99 -11.47 -5.66 8.59
C VAL A 99 -10.17 -5.02 9.11
N SER A 100 -10.26 -4.29 10.23
CA SER A 100 -9.09 -3.63 10.83
C SER A 100 -8.11 -4.65 11.40
N ARG A 101 -8.63 -5.70 12.05
CA ARG A 101 -7.84 -6.84 12.53
C ARG A 101 -7.05 -7.48 11.40
N ASN A 102 -7.72 -7.84 10.29
CA ASN A 102 -7.06 -8.45 9.15
C ASN A 102 -6.03 -7.53 8.50
N TRP A 103 -6.33 -6.23 8.40
CA TRP A 103 -5.39 -5.25 7.88
C TRP A 103 -4.12 -5.16 8.75
N ILE A 104 -4.26 -5.07 10.07
CA ILE A 104 -3.12 -4.92 11.00
C ILE A 104 -2.30 -6.21 11.11
N GLN A 105 -2.95 -7.36 11.16
CA GLN A 105 -2.28 -8.65 11.38
C GLN A 105 -1.43 -9.08 10.20
N HIS A 106 -1.93 -8.86 8.99
CA HIS A 106 -1.29 -9.40 7.80
C HIS A 106 -0.67 -8.31 6.95
N LEU A 107 -1.15 -7.07 7.04
CA LEU A 107 -0.79 -5.98 6.14
C LEU A 107 -0.87 -6.41 4.65
N CYS A 108 -1.58 -7.49 4.31
CA CYS A 108 -1.78 -7.98 2.93
C CYS A 108 -2.44 -6.92 2.04
N SER A 109 -3.06 -5.93 2.67
CA SER A 109 -3.82 -4.88 2.03
C SER A 109 -3.34 -3.51 2.47
N VAL A 110 -3.31 -2.62 1.51
CA VAL A 110 -3.07 -1.20 1.75
C VAL A 110 -4.34 -0.53 2.26
N ALA A 111 -4.18 0.37 3.24
CA ALA A 111 -5.26 1.24 3.70
C ALA A 111 -5.11 2.63 3.08
N THR A 112 -6.21 3.18 2.56
CA THR A 112 -6.29 4.59 2.17
C THR A 112 -7.16 5.33 3.18
N ILE A 113 -6.59 6.33 3.84
CA ILE A 113 -7.20 7.02 4.97
C ILE A 113 -7.36 8.49 4.60
N SER A 114 -8.57 9.04 4.77
CA SER A 114 -8.79 10.47 4.56
C SER A 114 -8.25 11.31 5.72
N HIS A 115 -7.79 12.53 5.41
CA HIS A 115 -7.29 13.47 6.41
C HIS A 115 -8.35 13.85 7.45
N SER A 116 -9.63 13.88 7.10
CA SER A 116 -10.70 14.18 8.04
C SER A 116 -10.97 13.04 9.06
N GLN A 117 -10.46 11.84 8.84
CA GLN A 117 -10.85 10.65 9.61
C GLN A 117 -9.70 9.89 10.26
N HIS A 118 -8.44 10.22 9.98
CA HIS A 118 -7.33 9.45 10.56
C HIS A 118 -7.36 9.50 12.08
N GLU A 119 -7.58 10.65 12.71
CA GLU A 119 -7.62 10.74 14.18
C GLU A 119 -8.68 9.80 14.78
N LYS A 120 -9.92 9.90 14.28
CA LYS A 120 -11.04 9.06 14.72
C LYS A 120 -10.77 7.58 14.54
N LEU A 121 -10.23 7.19 13.39
CA LEU A 121 -9.86 5.80 13.12
C LEU A 121 -8.81 5.33 14.13
N TYR A 122 -7.71 6.06 14.30
CA TYR A 122 -6.63 5.63 15.18
C TYR A 122 -7.01 5.67 16.67
N ASP A 123 -7.90 6.56 17.09
CA ASP A 123 -8.46 6.54 18.44
C ASP A 123 -9.26 5.26 18.70
N TYR A 124 -10.12 4.84 17.75
CA TYR A 124 -10.83 3.56 17.82
C TYR A 124 -9.85 2.37 17.86
N LEU A 125 -8.87 2.33 16.95
CA LEU A 125 -7.92 1.22 16.85
C LEU A 125 -7.06 1.10 18.11
N LEU A 126 -6.56 2.21 18.65
CA LEU A 126 -5.73 2.19 19.86
C LEU A 126 -6.54 1.89 21.12
N ALA A 127 -7.84 2.21 21.14
CA ALA A 127 -8.73 1.84 22.24
C ALA A 127 -9.18 0.37 22.21
N THR A 128 -8.96 -0.35 21.09
CA THR A 128 -9.40 -1.74 20.91
C THR A 128 -8.44 -2.70 21.63
N PRO A 129 -8.87 -3.42 22.68
CA PRO A 129 -7.96 -4.22 23.53
C PRO A 129 -7.23 -5.35 22.80
N ASP A 130 -7.90 -5.98 21.83
CA ASP A 130 -7.38 -7.13 21.06
C ASP A 130 -6.12 -6.76 20.25
N PHE A 131 -5.94 -5.48 19.91
CA PHE A 131 -4.78 -5.01 19.17
C PHE A 131 -3.56 -4.74 20.06
N ASN A 132 -3.66 -4.90 21.38
CA ASN A 132 -2.53 -4.73 22.31
C ASN A 132 -1.73 -6.02 22.55
N LEU A 133 -2.00 -7.08 21.77
CA LEU A 133 -1.33 -8.36 21.90
C LEU A 133 -0.15 -8.49 20.92
N PRO A 134 0.83 -9.37 21.20
CA PRO A 134 1.93 -9.64 20.28
C PRO A 134 1.40 -10.02 18.91
N ASN A 135 2.02 -9.50 17.85
CA ASN A 135 1.60 -9.80 16.48
C ASN A 135 1.61 -11.31 16.23
N ASP A 136 2.59 -12.04 16.77
CA ASP A 136 2.72 -13.49 16.58
C ASP A 136 1.61 -14.31 17.24
N GLU A 137 1.03 -13.84 18.35
CA GLU A 137 -0.04 -14.56 19.06
C GLU A 137 -1.39 -14.46 18.34
N HIS A 138 -1.53 -13.47 17.47
CA HIS A 138 -2.78 -13.16 16.77
C HIS A 138 -2.67 -13.25 15.26
N ARG A 139 -1.47 -13.48 14.72
CA ARG A 139 -1.27 -13.91 13.34
C ARG A 139 -1.95 -15.25 13.15
N GLU A 140 -3.12 -15.23 12.54
CA GLU A 140 -3.65 -16.46 11.98
C GLU A 140 -2.66 -16.94 10.92
N THR A 141 -2.10 -18.13 11.10
CA THR A 141 -1.27 -18.76 10.06
C THR A 141 -2.10 -19.24 8.87
N SER A 142 -3.39 -18.91 8.83
CA SER A 142 -4.23 -19.09 7.67
C SER A 142 -3.72 -18.14 6.59
N VAL A 143 -3.36 -18.72 5.46
CA VAL A 143 -3.05 -17.96 4.25
C VAL A 143 -4.26 -17.09 3.93
N VAL A 144 -4.10 -15.76 4.00
CA VAL A 144 -5.18 -14.78 3.79
C VAL A 144 -5.70 -14.83 2.35
N GLU A 145 -4.84 -15.20 1.41
CA GLU A 145 -5.20 -15.41 0.01
C GLU A 145 -5.44 -16.89 -0.25
N GLU A 146 -6.70 -17.33 -0.24
CA GLU A 146 -7.09 -18.73 -0.46
C GLU A 146 -6.44 -19.36 -1.70
N ASN A 147 -6.06 -18.55 -2.70
CA ASN A 147 -5.34 -18.94 -3.91
C ASN A 147 -4.05 -18.12 -4.07
N CYS A 148 -2.98 -18.58 -3.44
CA CYS A 148 -1.62 -18.13 -3.75
C CYS A 148 -0.97 -19.12 -4.72
N ASP A 149 -0.93 -18.77 -5.99
CA ASP A 149 -0.48 -19.66 -7.08
C ASP A 149 1.00 -20.06 -6.93
N THR A 150 1.83 -19.19 -6.33
CA THR A 150 3.25 -19.45 -6.08
C THR A 150 3.49 -20.41 -4.90
N HIS A 151 2.51 -20.57 -4.02
CA HIS A 151 2.65 -21.21 -2.71
C HIS A 151 3.82 -20.63 -1.87
N LYS A 152 4.18 -19.36 -2.11
CA LYS A 152 5.20 -18.64 -1.35
C LYS A 152 4.56 -17.55 -0.53
N TYR A 153 5.00 -17.48 0.73
CA TYR A 153 4.47 -16.54 1.71
C TYR A 153 5.61 -15.82 2.39
N ASP A 154 5.39 -14.57 2.76
CA ASP A 154 6.29 -13.85 3.65
C ASP A 154 6.10 -14.26 5.12
N VAL A 155 6.86 -13.60 5.99
CA VAL A 155 6.81 -13.82 7.45
C VAL A 155 5.47 -13.49 8.09
N ASP A 156 4.59 -12.77 7.39
CA ASP A 156 3.24 -12.38 7.84
C ASP A 156 2.15 -13.30 7.26
N GLY A 157 2.52 -14.30 6.45
CA GLY A 157 1.60 -15.23 5.80
C GLY A 157 0.95 -14.68 4.52
N SER A 158 1.47 -13.56 3.98
CA SER A 158 0.95 -12.95 2.77
C SER A 158 1.56 -13.58 1.52
N CYS A 159 0.78 -13.76 0.46
CA CYS A 159 1.28 -14.33 -0.80
C CYS A 159 2.36 -13.43 -1.42
N LEU A 160 3.49 -14.03 -1.78
CA LEU A 160 4.54 -13.38 -2.55
C LEU A 160 4.32 -13.65 -4.04
N TYR A 161 4.12 -12.57 -4.79
CA TYR A 161 3.92 -12.63 -6.23
C TYR A 161 5.26 -12.77 -6.96
N ALA A 162 5.25 -13.49 -8.08
CA ALA A 162 6.41 -13.75 -8.92
C ALA A 162 6.07 -13.66 -10.41
N MET A 163 7.05 -13.95 -11.28
CA MET A 163 6.90 -13.81 -12.72
C MET A 163 5.75 -14.64 -13.30
N GLU A 164 5.40 -15.77 -12.68
CA GLU A 164 4.27 -16.60 -13.11
C GLU A 164 2.93 -15.85 -13.01
N ASP A 165 2.80 -14.95 -12.04
CA ASP A 165 1.59 -14.15 -11.79
C ASP A 165 1.51 -12.89 -12.65
N PHE A 166 2.60 -12.51 -13.32
CA PHE A 166 2.70 -11.24 -14.04
C PHE A 166 1.55 -11.01 -15.06
N PRO A 167 1.06 -12.02 -15.80
CA PRO A 167 -0.09 -11.85 -16.68
C PRO A 167 -1.39 -11.48 -15.95
N SER A 168 -1.64 -12.04 -14.76
CA SER A 168 -2.85 -11.77 -13.97
C SER A 168 -2.78 -10.38 -13.33
N ILE A 169 -1.60 -10.00 -12.85
CA ILE A 169 -1.32 -8.69 -12.24
C ILE A 169 -1.47 -7.55 -13.24
N ARG A 170 -1.11 -7.74 -14.51
CA ARG A 170 -1.27 -6.68 -15.51
C ARG A 170 -2.72 -6.16 -15.60
N ASN A 171 -3.68 -7.02 -15.31
CA ASN A 171 -5.11 -6.73 -15.42
C ASN A 171 -5.83 -6.55 -14.07
N THR A 172 -5.12 -6.62 -12.94
CA THR A 172 -5.75 -6.48 -11.63
C THR A 172 -6.18 -5.04 -11.33
N THR A 173 -7.15 -4.91 -10.43
CA THR A 173 -7.63 -3.62 -9.87
C THR A 173 -7.00 -3.28 -8.53
N ARG A 174 -6.16 -4.19 -8.01
CA ARG A 174 -5.41 -4.00 -6.76
C ARG A 174 -4.41 -2.86 -6.93
N LEU A 175 -4.28 -2.05 -5.88
CA LEU A 175 -3.39 -0.88 -5.91
C LEU A 175 -1.92 -1.25 -5.70
N PHE A 176 -1.70 -2.23 -4.83
CA PHE A 176 -0.41 -2.74 -4.43
C PHE A 176 -0.47 -4.26 -4.39
N ILE A 177 0.70 -4.87 -4.50
CA ILE A 177 0.93 -6.30 -4.29
C ILE A 177 2.20 -6.46 -3.47
N ARG A 178 2.37 -7.63 -2.86
CA ARG A 178 3.60 -7.97 -2.17
C ARG A 178 4.59 -8.67 -3.09
N ALA A 179 5.82 -8.17 -3.09
CA ALA A 179 6.91 -8.76 -3.83
C ALA A 179 8.20 -8.67 -2.99
N ASP A 180 9.01 -9.72 -3.07
CA ASP A 180 10.33 -9.74 -2.45
C ASP A 180 11.40 -9.88 -3.54
N PRO A 181 12.30 -8.89 -3.72
CA PRO A 181 13.37 -8.97 -4.71
C PRO A 181 14.36 -10.10 -4.44
N HIS A 182 14.44 -10.64 -3.22
CA HIS A 182 15.23 -11.84 -2.92
C HIS A 182 14.57 -13.11 -3.45
N TYR A 183 13.25 -13.13 -3.56
CA TYR A 183 12.51 -14.24 -4.12
C TYR A 183 12.47 -14.18 -5.66
N ASP A 184 12.04 -13.05 -6.22
CA ASP A 184 12.01 -12.82 -7.68
C ASP A 184 12.27 -11.35 -8.03
N PHE A 185 13.55 -11.03 -8.25
CA PHE A 185 13.97 -9.70 -8.71
C PHE A 185 13.43 -9.34 -10.09
N GLY A 186 13.33 -10.33 -11.00
CA GLY A 186 12.89 -10.10 -12.38
C GLY A 186 11.43 -9.63 -12.42
N PHE A 187 10.60 -10.21 -11.56
CA PHE A 187 9.22 -9.80 -11.38
C PHE A 187 9.10 -8.34 -10.91
N VAL A 188 9.85 -7.96 -9.87
CA VAL A 188 9.87 -6.58 -9.35
C VAL A 188 10.28 -5.59 -10.45
N GLN A 189 11.29 -5.94 -11.25
CA GLN A 189 11.73 -5.11 -12.37
C GLN A 189 10.63 -4.96 -13.43
N CYS A 190 9.97 -6.05 -13.83
CA CYS A 190 8.89 -5.99 -14.82
C CYS A 190 7.69 -5.17 -14.34
N VAL A 191 7.30 -5.28 -13.06
CA VAL A 191 6.23 -4.45 -12.48
C VAL A 191 6.62 -2.97 -12.50
N HIS A 192 7.86 -2.64 -12.12
CA HIS A 192 8.37 -1.27 -12.18
C HIS A 192 8.31 -0.69 -13.60
N GLU A 193 8.73 -1.44 -14.62
CA GLU A 193 8.67 -1.01 -16.02
C GLU A 193 7.23 -0.75 -16.49
N VAL A 194 6.27 -1.58 -16.09
CA VAL A 194 4.84 -1.38 -16.40
C VAL A 194 4.29 -0.12 -15.75
N VAL A 195 4.61 0.13 -14.48
CA VAL A 195 4.17 1.34 -13.77
C VAL A 195 4.80 2.58 -14.38
N PHE A 196 6.09 2.51 -14.75
CA PHE A 196 6.78 3.57 -15.48
C PHE A 196 6.08 3.86 -16.81
N GLU A 197 5.76 2.83 -17.59
CA GLU A 197 5.07 2.99 -18.86
C GLU A 197 3.70 3.65 -18.68
N ARG A 198 2.91 3.20 -17.69
CA ARG A 198 1.61 3.80 -17.32
C ARG A 198 1.73 5.25 -16.86
N THR A 199 2.86 5.64 -16.29
CA THR A 199 3.07 6.99 -15.76
C THR A 199 3.44 7.98 -16.86
N TYR A 200 4.27 7.56 -17.82
CA TYR A 200 4.84 8.48 -18.82
C TYR A 200 4.29 8.30 -20.24
N PHE A 201 3.76 7.13 -20.59
CA PHE A 201 3.34 6.81 -21.96
C PHE A 201 1.83 6.50 -22.12
N ASP A 202 1.06 6.41 -21.03
CA ASP A 202 -0.40 6.27 -21.11
C ASP A 202 -1.05 7.56 -21.66
N PRO A 203 -1.88 7.51 -22.73
CA PRO A 203 -2.54 8.68 -23.29
C PRO A 203 -3.46 9.43 -22.30
N ILE A 204 -3.95 8.77 -21.24
CA ILE A 204 -4.71 9.43 -20.16
C ILE A 204 -3.76 10.28 -19.27
N SER A 205 -2.48 9.95 -19.24
CA SER A 205 -1.43 10.67 -18.51
C SER A 205 -0.87 11.86 -19.30
N ASN A 206 -0.74 11.76 -20.64
CA ASN A 206 0.06 12.68 -21.43
C ASN A 206 -0.54 13.06 -22.81
N GLN A 207 -0.89 14.33 -22.99
CA GLN A 207 -1.00 14.95 -24.34
C GLN A 207 0.38 15.28 -24.94
N ASN A 208 1.45 15.25 -24.13
CA ASN A 208 2.82 15.64 -24.51
C ASN A 208 3.82 14.47 -24.65
N ALA A 209 3.38 13.22 -24.56
CA ALA A 209 4.25 12.04 -24.72
C ALA A 209 4.89 11.92 -26.11
N ASN A 210 4.43 12.70 -27.09
CA ASN A 210 5.02 12.74 -28.43
C ASN A 210 6.48 13.23 -28.43
N ASN A 211 6.94 14.00 -27.42
CA ASN A 211 8.30 14.53 -27.43
C ASN A 211 9.35 13.59 -26.82
N TYR A 212 8.96 12.63 -25.98
CA TYR A 212 9.89 11.65 -25.41
C TYR A 212 10.07 10.40 -26.28
N LEU A 213 9.14 10.14 -27.21
CA LEU A 213 9.14 8.94 -28.07
C LEU A 213 9.71 9.13 -29.47
N TYR A 214 9.95 10.36 -29.93
CA TYR A 214 10.60 10.60 -31.23
C TYR A 214 12.12 10.41 -31.22
N GLY A 215 12.68 9.89 -30.11
CA GLY A 215 14.09 9.48 -30.01
C GLY A 215 14.38 7.98 -30.05
N SER A 216 13.41 7.09 -29.74
CA SER A 216 13.76 5.66 -29.51
C SER A 216 12.98 4.61 -30.29
N ARG A 217 11.78 4.90 -30.83
CA ARG A 217 11.02 3.86 -31.56
C ARG A 217 11.53 3.53 -32.96
N LYS A 218 12.37 4.37 -33.57
CA LYS A 218 12.98 4.05 -34.89
C LYS A 218 14.32 3.33 -34.78
N ASN A 219 14.98 3.33 -33.62
CA ASN A 219 16.33 2.78 -33.49
C ASN A 219 16.38 1.43 -32.74
N LEU A 220 15.43 1.13 -31.84
CA LEU A 220 15.49 -0.13 -31.08
C LEU A 220 15.17 -1.41 -31.87
N ILE A 221 14.43 -1.32 -32.98
CA ILE A 221 14.11 -2.49 -33.82
C ILE A 221 15.21 -2.77 -34.87
N ASN A 222 16.03 -1.76 -35.21
CA ASN A 222 17.10 -1.93 -36.19
C ASN A 222 18.41 -2.41 -35.58
N ASP A 223 18.69 -2.10 -34.31
CA ASP A 223 19.94 -2.51 -33.65
C ASP A 223 19.99 -4.00 -33.26
N TYR A 224 18.84 -4.70 -33.21
CA TYR A 224 18.79 -6.15 -32.96
C TYR A 224 18.78 -7.03 -34.21
N ARG A 225 18.89 -6.43 -35.41
CA ARG A 225 18.92 -7.17 -36.70
C ARG A 225 20.24 -7.03 -37.47
N GLN A 226 21.24 -6.39 -36.89
CA GLN A 226 22.59 -6.36 -37.46
C GLN A 226 23.62 -6.73 -36.39
N ASN A 227 23.70 -8.04 -36.11
CA ASN A 227 24.92 -8.76 -35.74
C ASN A 227 24.70 -10.26 -36.01
#